data_AF-A0A2H9Q0I6-F1
#
_entry.id   AF-A0A2H9Q0I6-F1
#
_cell.length_a   1.000
_cell.length_b   1.000
_cell.length_c   1.000
_cell.angle_alpha   90.00
_cell.angle_beta   90.00
_cell.angle_gamma   90.00
#
_symmetry.space_group_name_H-M   'P 1'
#
loop_
_entity.id
_entity.type
_entity.pdbx_description
1 polymer ?
#
loop_
_entity_poly.entity_id
_entity_poly.type
_entity_poly.pdbx_seq_one_letter_code
_entity_poly.pdbx_strand_id
1 'polypeptide(L)'
;MPINAGHEFFEAEKKYLSADSPEEKIFWLEEMIRKAPKHKGSENLLAELKTRLKKFKAQQEKSKKSGRGKKGIRKEGYQVL
;
A
#
# COMPACT_ATOMS: atom_id res chain seq x y z
N MET A 1 -7.17 -10.31 21.16
CA MET A 1 -8.64 -10.21 21.22
C MET A 1 -9.21 -10.72 19.91
N PRO A 2 -10.27 -11.52 19.88
CA PRO A 2 -10.96 -11.85 18.65
C PRO A 2 -11.56 -10.56 18.09
N ILE A 3 -11.06 -10.13 16.93
CA ILE A 3 -11.64 -8.99 16.22
C ILE A 3 -12.93 -9.52 15.62
N ASN A 4 -14.08 -9.13 16.18
CA ASN A 4 -15.39 -9.44 15.60
C ASN A 4 -15.59 -8.55 14.36
N ALA A 5 -14.70 -8.71 13.37
CA ALA A 5 -14.78 -8.03 12.10
C ALA A 5 -15.97 -8.64 11.34
N GLY A 6 -16.81 -7.80 10.74
CA GLY A 6 -17.97 -8.29 10.00
C GLY A 6 -17.55 -9.17 8.82
N HIS A 7 -18.47 -10.01 8.34
CA HIS A 7 -18.27 -10.86 7.15
C HIS A 7 -17.66 -10.07 5.98
N GLU A 8 -18.12 -8.83 5.79
CA GLU A 8 -17.66 -7.93 4.73
C GLU A 8 -16.16 -7.57 4.82
N PHE A 9 -15.59 -7.53 6.03
CA PHE A 9 -14.16 -7.30 6.23
C PHE A 9 -13.34 -8.49 5.74
N PHE A 10 -13.75 -9.71 6.10
CA PHE A 10 -13.06 -10.93 5.66
C PHE A 10 -13.17 -11.16 4.15
N GLU A 11 -14.30 -10.77 3.55
CA GLU A 11 -14.42 -10.78 2.08
C GLU A 11 -13.45 -9.80 1.43
N ALA A 12 -13.37 -8.56 1.95
CA ALA A 12 -12.42 -7.57 1.44
C ALA A 12 -10.96 -8.03 1.65
N GLU A 13 -10.66 -8.71 2.76
CA GLU A 13 -9.35 -9.30 3.02
C GLU A 13 -8.99 -10.40 2.01
N LYS A 14 -9.92 -11.33 1.73
CA LYS A 14 -9.71 -12.35 0.70
C LYS A 14 -9.44 -11.74 -0.67
N LYS A 15 -10.17 -10.68 -1.01
CA LYS A 15 -9.97 -9.95 -2.26
C LYS A 15 -8.64 -9.21 -2.29
N TYR A 16 -8.23 -8.60 -1.18
CA TYR A 16 -6.90 -8.00 -1.02
C TYR A 16 -5.78 -9.03 -1.22
N LEU A 17 -5.92 -10.23 -0.66
CA LEU A 17 -4.95 -11.31 -0.80
C LEU A 17 -4.91 -11.89 -2.23
N SER A 18 -6.04 -11.87 -2.93
CA SER A 18 -6.15 -12.35 -4.31
C SER A 18 -5.78 -11.28 -5.35
N ALA A 19 -5.59 -10.02 -4.94
CA ALA A 19 -5.26 -8.92 -5.83
C ALA A 19 -3.81 -9.02 -6.29
N ASP A 20 -3.59 -8.90 -7.60
CA ASP A 20 -2.24 -8.91 -8.19
C ASP A 20 -1.73 -7.49 -8.43
N SER A 21 -2.62 -6.57 -8.84
CA SER A 21 -2.24 -5.19 -9.10
C SER A 21 -2.05 -4.38 -7.79
N PRO A 22 -1.03 -3.51 -7.71
CA PRO A 22 -0.93 -2.50 -6.65
C PRO A 22 -2.19 -1.64 -6.52
N GLU A 23 -2.91 -1.37 -7.61
CA GLU A 23 -4.13 -0.55 -7.61
C GLU A 23 -5.29 -1.27 -6.92
N GLU A 24 -5.47 -2.55 -7.25
CA GLU A 24 -6.46 -3.41 -6.60
C GLU A 24 -6.15 -3.55 -5.11
N LYS A 25 -4.88 -3.74 -4.74
CA LYS A 25 -4.44 -3.79 -3.34
C LYS A 25 -4.79 -2.51 -2.59
N ILE A 26 -4.63 -1.35 -3.21
CA ILE A 26 -5.01 -0.06 -2.63
C ILE A 26 -6.52 0.02 -2.42
N PHE A 27 -7.31 -0.35 -3.43
CA PHE A 27 -8.77 -0.34 -3.37
C PHE A 27 -9.30 -1.24 -2.24
N TRP A 28 -8.83 -2.49 -2.18
CA TRP A 28 -9.28 -3.43 -1.15
C TRP A 28 -8.81 -3.03 0.25
N LEU A 29 -7.64 -2.42 0.41
CA LEU A 29 -7.22 -1.86 1.70
C LEU A 29 -8.14 -0.72 2.17
N GLU A 30 -8.64 0.12 1.26
CA GLU A 30 -9.61 1.18 1.60
C GLU A 30 -10.97 0.58 2.00
N GLU A 31 -11.44 -0.45 1.29
CA GLU A 31 -12.65 -1.21 1.66
C GLU A 31 -12.51 -1.86 3.04
N MET A 32 -11.37 -2.51 3.31
CA MET A 32 -11.08 -3.11 4.62
C MET A 32 -11.10 -2.05 5.73
N ILE A 33 -10.55 -0.86 5.51
CA ILE A 33 -10.59 0.24 6.50
C ILE A 33 -12.01 0.74 6.72
N ARG A 34 -12.83 0.84 5.67
CA ARG A 34 -14.22 1.32 5.77
C ARG A 34 -15.10 0.34 6.55
N LYS A 35 -14.90 -0.96 6.30
CA LYS A 35 -15.66 -2.07 6.89
C LYS A 35 -15.12 -2.54 8.24
N ALA A 36 -13.89 -2.13 8.58
CA ALA A 36 -13.30 -2.43 9.86
C ALA A 36 -14.12 -1.82 11.01
N PRO A 37 -14.24 -2.53 12.15
CA PRO A 37 -14.90 -2.00 13.33
C PRO A 37 -14.26 -0.67 13.78
N LYS A 38 -15.04 0.20 14.43
CA LYS A 38 -14.60 1.51 14.96
C LYS A 38 -14.57 1.56 16.50
N HIS A 39 -14.21 0.46 17.15
CA HIS A 39 -14.10 0.39 18.61
C HIS A 39 -12.63 0.22 19.02
N LYS A 40 -12.32 0.42 20.32
CA LYS A 40 -10.93 0.40 20.82
C LYS A 40 -10.13 -0.85 20.43
N GLY A 41 -10.81 -2.01 20.36
CA GLY A 41 -10.20 -3.29 19.96
C GLY A 41 -9.69 -3.36 18.52
N SER A 42 -10.12 -2.46 17.64
CA SER A 42 -9.72 -2.42 16.22
C SER A 42 -8.81 -1.25 15.86
N GLU A 43 -8.38 -0.43 16.83
CA GLU A 43 -7.46 0.69 16.60
C GLU A 43 -6.13 0.22 15.99
N ASN A 44 -5.56 -0.86 16.53
CA ASN A 44 -4.32 -1.45 16.01
C ASN A 44 -4.48 -1.97 14.58
N LEU A 45 -5.62 -2.64 14.29
CA LEU A 45 -5.93 -3.12 12.95
C LEU A 45 -6.04 -1.94 11.96
N LEU A 46 -6.79 -0.90 12.32
CA LEU A 46 -6.94 0.29 11.49
C LEU A 46 -5.59 0.99 11.24
N ALA A 47 -4.73 1.08 12.25
CA ALA A 47 -3.40 1.66 12.14
C ALA A 47 -2.52 0.86 11.16
N GLU A 48 -2.57 -0.47 11.25
CA GLU A 48 -1.84 -1.35 10.36
C GLU A 48 -2.34 -1.23 8.90
N LEU A 49 -3.65 -1.26 8.69
CA LEU A 49 -4.24 -1.12 7.35
C LEU A 49 -3.89 0.21 6.69
N LYS A 50 -4.00 1.33 7.43
CA LYS A 50 -3.58 2.66 6.96
C LYS A 50 -2.09 2.71 6.63
N THR A 51 -1.25 2.04 7.42
CA THR A 51 0.20 1.97 7.19
C THR A 51 0.50 1.22 5.90
N ARG A 52 -0.15 0.08 5.67
CA ARG A 52 -0.04 -0.69 4.41
C ARG A 52 -0.52 0.15 3.22
N LEU A 53 -1.66 0.83 3.34
CA LEU A 53 -2.20 1.71 2.29
C LEU A 53 -1.21 2.80 1.88
N LYS A 54 -0.61 3.49 2.85
CA LYS A 54 0.40 4.54 2.58
C LYS A 54 1.62 3.98 1.84
N LYS A 55 2.07 2.76 2.17
CA LYS A 55 3.19 2.10 1.48
C LYS A 55 2.87 1.83 0.02
N PHE A 56 1.70 1.25 -0.28
CA PHE A 56 1.29 0.97 -1.66
C PHE A 56 1.09 2.25 -2.47
N LYS A 57 0.44 3.28 -1.91
CA LYS A 57 0.31 4.59 -2.58
C LYS A 57 1.67 5.21 -2.89
N ALA A 58 2.62 5.17 -1.95
CA ALA A 58 3.97 5.67 -2.17
C ALA A 58 4.73 4.87 -3.24
N GLN A 59 4.52 3.54 -3.31
CA GLN A 59 5.14 2.69 -4.32
C GLN A 59 4.57 2.98 -5.72
N GLN A 60 3.26 3.18 -5.83
CA GLN A 60 2.60 3.57 -7.10
C GLN A 60 3.11 4.94 -7.60
N GLU A 61 3.30 5.91 -6.70
CA GLU A 61 3.86 7.20 -7.08
C GLU A 61 5.34 7.13 -7.48
N LYS A 62 6.12 6.25 -6.84
CA LYS A 62 7.52 6.02 -7.23
C LYS A 62 7.65 5.34 -8.58
N SER A 63 6.82 4.34 -8.90
CA SER A 63 6.86 3.67 -10.21
C SER A 63 6.47 4.62 -11.35
N LYS A 64 5.49 5.51 -11.14
CA LYS A 64 5.15 6.58 -12.08
C LYS A 64 6.31 7.56 -12.29
N LYS A 65 7.02 7.92 -11.23
CA LYS A 65 8.17 8.84 -11.30
C LYS A 65 9.42 8.19 -11.92
N SER A 66 9.67 6.90 -11.70
CA SER A 66 10.81 6.20 -12.32
C SER A 66 10.67 6.03 -13.84
N GLY A 67 9.44 6.06 -14.37
CA GLY A 67 9.20 6.09 -15.81
C GLY A 67 9.49 7.44 -16.48
N ARG A 68 9.58 8.53 -15.70
CA ARG A 68 9.74 9.91 -16.21
C ARG A 68 10.92 10.62 -15.55
N GLY A 69 12.14 10.16 -15.88
CA GLY A 69 13.37 10.94 -15.75
C GLY A 69 14.25 10.59 -14.54
N LYS A 70 15.37 9.92 -14.84
CA LYS A 70 16.68 10.57 -14.96
C LYS A 70 17.68 9.52 -15.46
N LYS A 71 17.98 9.51 -16.77
CA LYS A 71 19.33 9.16 -17.23
C LYS A 71 20.24 10.27 -16.71
N GLY A 72 20.68 10.14 -15.45
CA GLY A 72 21.80 10.90 -14.96
C GLY A 72 23.02 10.38 -15.71
N ILE A 73 23.44 11.12 -16.74
CA ILE A 73 24.74 10.95 -17.38
C ILE A 73 25.76 10.90 -16.25
N ARG A 74 26.40 9.75 -16.04
CA ARG A 74 27.60 9.69 -15.20
C ARG A 74 28.63 10.49 -15.98
N LYS A 75 28.92 11.70 -15.52
CA LYS A 75 30.02 12.49 -16.05
C LYS A 75 31.27 11.71 -15.65
N GLU A 76 31.81 10.94 -16.58
CA GLU A 76 33.13 10.32 -16.44
C GLU A 76 34.12 11.47 -16.19
N GLY A 77 34.53 11.59 -14.93
CA GLY A 77 35.63 12.45 -14.53
C GLY A 77 36.91 11.80 -14.99
N TYR A 78 37.27 12.09 -16.24
CA TYR A 78 38.62 12.06 -16.78
C TYR A 78 39.55 12.73 -15.76
N GLN A 79 40.45 11.97 -15.13
CA GLN A 79 41.62 12.57 -14.50
C GLN A 79 42.85 11.92 -15.12
N VAL A 80 43.48 12.75 -15.95
CA VAL A 80 44.74 12.56 -16.68
C VAL A 80 45.89 12.41 -15.69
N LEU A 81 46.81 11.50 -16.05
CA LEU A 81 48.23 11.33 -15.71
C LEU A 81 48.75 11.99 -14.42
#